data_AF-A0A7J9T9H9-F1
#
_entry.id   AF-A0A7J9T9H9-F1
#
_cell.length_a   1.000
_cell.length_b   1.000
_cell.length_c   1.000
_cell.angle_alpha   90.00
_cell.angle_beta   90.00
_cell.angle_gamma   90.00
#
_symmetry.space_group_name_H-M   'P 1'
#
loop_
_entity.id
_entity.type
_entity.pdbx_description
1 polymer ?
#
loop_
_entity_poly.entity_id
_entity_poly.type
_entity_poly.pdbx_seq_one_letter_code
_entity_poly.pdbx_strand_id
1 'polypeptide(L)' 'MFILDCDIASIFAKIGRIDLLKETFPSGVYITNSVYIELMRAKEMGFSFPDEIFDSITTITLNNSELIDF' A
#
# COMPACT_ATOMS: atom_id res chain seq x y z
N MET A 1 4.21 12.66 4.03
CA MET A 1 3.23 11.63 3.68
C MET A 1 3.56 11.14 2.28
N PHE A 2 3.80 9.84 2.10
CA PHE A 2 4.03 9.23 0.79
C PHE A 2 2.97 8.16 0.52
N ILE A 3 2.28 8.24 -0.61
CA ILE A 3 1.22 7.30 -1.00
C ILE A 3 1.79 6.37 -2.07
N LEU A 4 1.71 5.07 -1.83
CA LEU A 4 2.21 4.05 -2.73
C LEU A 4 1.12 3.60 -3.68
N ASP A 5 1.52 3.42 -4.92
CA ASP A 5 0.78 2.60 -5.87
C ASP A 5 1.02 1.09 -5.60
N CYS A 6 0.11 0.26 -6.11
CA CYS A 6 0.12 -1.19 -5.91
C CYS A 6 1.44 -1.84 -6.33
N ASP A 7 2.02 -1.42 -7.45
CA ASP A 7 3.26 -2.00 -7.99
C ASP A 7 4.45 -1.79 -7.05
N ILE A 8 4.63 -0.58 -6.53
CA ILE A 8 5.73 -0.26 -5.62
C ILE A 8 5.53 -0.99 -4.29
N ALA A 9 4.32 -0.94 -3.71
CA ALA A 9 4.04 -1.65 -2.46
C ALA A 9 4.30 -3.17 -2.61
N SER A 10 3.86 -3.74 -3.73
CA SER A 10 4.04 -5.16 -4.04
C SER A 10 5.50 -5.55 -4.20
N ILE A 11 6.33 -4.75 -4.88
CA ILE A 11 7.75 -5.07 -5.08
C ILE A 11 8.47 -5.13 -3.73
N PHE A 12 8.28 -4.12 -2.88
CA PHE A 12 8.96 -4.06 -1.58
C PHE A 12 8.51 -5.17 -0.62
N ALA A 13 7.22 -5.53 -0.63
CA ALA A 13 6.72 -6.67 0.13
C ALA A 13 7.27 -8.00 -0.40
N LYS A 14 7.32 -8.20 -1.72
CA LYS A 14 7.85 -9.45 -2.32
C LYS A 14 9.32 -9.69 -1.99
N ILE A 15 10.11 -8.64 -1.79
CA ILE A 15 11.52 -8.75 -1.37
C ILE A 15 11.69 -8.69 0.15
N GLY A 16 10.61 -8.55 0.94
CA GLY A 16 10.64 -8.45 2.39
C GLY A 16 11.36 -7.20 2.90
N ARG A 17 11.27 -6.08 2.17
CA ARG A 17 11.99 -4.83 2.46
C ARG A 17 11.09 -3.61 2.66
N ILE A 18 9.89 -3.78 3.22
CA ILE A 18 9.02 -2.63 3.55
C ILE A 18 9.70 -1.66 4.54
N ASP A 19 10.65 -2.15 5.35
CA ASP A 19 11.52 -1.32 6.21
C ASP A 19 12.15 -0.15 5.45
N LEU A 20 12.67 -0.39 4.24
CA LEU A 20 13.32 0.65 3.42
C LEU A 20 12.37 1.80 3.06
N LEU A 21 11.10 1.47 2.76
CA LEU A 21 10.10 2.50 2.46
C LEU A 21 9.81 3.36 3.70
N LYS A 22 9.73 2.75 4.88
CA LYS A 22 9.51 3.44 6.15
C LYS A 22 10.69 4.32 6.54
N GLU A 23 11.92 3.84 6.35
CA GLU A 23 13.15 4.61 6.60
C GLU A 23 13.29 5.79 5.63
N THR A 24 12.97 5.57 4.34
CA THR A 24 13.05 6.62 3.31
C THR A 24 11.99 7.70 3.51
N PHE A 25 10.79 7.33 3.96
CA PHE A 25 9.67 8.23 4.17
C PHE A 25 9.23 8.25 5.64
N PRO A 26 10.01 8.87 6.54
CA PRO A 26 9.76 8.83 7.99
C PRO A 26 8.46 9.54 8.38
N SER A 27 7.94 10.42 7.52
CA SER A 27 6.63 11.07 7.69
C SER A 27 5.43 10.14 7.49
N GLY A 28 5.65 8.87 7.15
CA GLY A 28 4.62 7.87 6.95
C GLY A 28 4.41 7.48 5.48
N VAL A 29 4.11 6.20 5.30
CA VAL A 29 3.83 5.54 4.03
C VAL A 29 2.41 5.00 4.09
N TYR A 30 1.66 5.16 3.00
CA TYR A 30 0.23 4.87 2.95
C TYR A 30 -0.14 4.23 1.62
N ILE A 31 -1.28 3.51 1.59
CA ILE A 31 -1.94 3.06 0.36
C ILE A 31 -3.36 3.60 0.31
N THR A 32 -3.94 3.72 -0.88
CA THR A 32 -5.35 4.08 -1.03
C THR A 32 -6.25 2.85 -0.89
N ASN A 33 -7.56 3.09 -0.73
CA ASN A 33 -8.56 2.01 -0.79
C ASN A 33 -8.55 1.25 -2.13
N SER A 34 -8.29 1.92 -3.27
CA SER A 34 -8.22 1.24 -4.56
C SER A 34 -7.06 0.24 -4.60
N VAL A 35 -5.87 0.65 -4.13
CA VAL A 35 -4.70 -0.22 -4.01
C VAL A 35 -4.96 -1.37 -3.03
N TYR A 36 -5.62 -1.10 -1.91
CA TYR A 36 -6.02 -2.15 -0.97
C TYR A 36 -6.89 -3.24 -1.65
N ILE A 37 -7.86 -2.84 -2.49
CA ILE A 37 -8.72 -3.77 -3.23
C ILE A 37 -7.89 -4.62 -4.22
N GLU A 38 -6.92 -4.03 -4.91
CA GLU A 38 -6.02 -4.78 -5.80
C GLU A 38 -5.19 -5.83 -5.04
N LEU A 39 -4.64 -5.45 -3.89
CA LEU A 39 -3.88 -6.34 -3.02
C LEU A 39 -4.74 -7.48 -2.46
N MET A 40 -6.01 -7.20 -2.13
CA MET A 40 -6.97 -8.23 -1.70
C MET A 40 -7.21 -9.27 -2.80
N ARG A 41 -7.35 -8.86 -4.07
CA ARG A 41 -7.47 -9.80 -5.20
C ARG A 41 -6.24 -10.69 -5.32
N ALA A 42 -5.04 -10.14 -5.13
CA ALA A 42 -3.81 -10.93 -5.12
C ALA A 42 -3.81 -11.95 -3.95
N LYS A 43 -4.26 -11.55 -2.77
CA LYS A 43 -4.39 -12.45 -1.61
C LYS A 43 -5.39 -13.58 -1.87
N GLU A 44 -6.55 -13.27 -2.46
CA GLU A 44 -7.57 -14.26 -2.85
C GLU A 44 -7.04 -15.28 -3.87
N MET A 45 -6.07 -14.90 -4.69
CA MET A 45 -5.36 -15.80 -5.60
C MET A 45 -4.27 -16.65 -4.93
N GLY A 46 -4.06 -16.50 -3.62
CA GLY A 46 -3.13 -17.30 -2.82
C GLY A 46 -1.75 -16.69 -2.62
N PHE A 47 -1.54 -15.42 -2.97
CA PHE A 47 -0.28 -14.74 -2.67
C PHE A 47 -0.24 -14.26 -1.21
N SER A 48 0.90 -14.44 -0.54
CA SER A 48 1.09 -14.05 0.87
C SER A 48 1.68 -12.64 1.06
N PHE A 49 2.38 -12.09 0.07
CA PHE A 49 3.01 -10.77 0.18
C PHE A 49 2.04 -9.62 0.57
N PRO A 50 0.73 -9.64 0.21
CA PRO A 50 -0.18 -8.58 0.64
C PRO A 50 -0.30 -8.46 2.16
N ASP A 51 -0.12 -9.56 2.90
CA ASP A 51 -0.22 -9.56 4.37
C ASP A 51 0.84 -8.65 4.99
N GLU A 52 2.06 -8.68 4.46
CA GLU A 52 3.13 -7.80 4.94
C GLU A 52 2.78 -6.31 4.76
N ILE A 53 2.10 -5.98 3.66
CA ILE A 53 1.64 -4.61 3.38
C ILE A 53 0.53 -4.22 4.35
N PHE A 54 -0.48 -5.08 4.54
CA PHE A 54 -1.61 -4.82 5.43
C PHE A 54 -1.18 -4.66 6.89
N ASP A 55 -0.19 -5.41 7.33
CA ASP A 55 0.34 -5.33 8.69
C ASP A 55 1.25 -4.10 8.90
N SER A 56 1.82 -3.56 7.82
CA SER A 56 2.88 -2.55 7.89
C SER A 56 2.49 -1.15 7.44
N ILE A 57 1.50 -1.00 6.57
CA ILE A 57 1.20 0.23 5.84
C ILE A 57 -0.26 0.61 6.05
N THR A 58 -0.51 1.85 6.45
CA THR A 58 -1.86 2.34 6.72
C THR A 58 -2.62 2.65 5.43
N THR A 59 -3.86 2.16 5.34
CA THR A 59 -4.78 2.55 4.26
C THR A 59 -5.41 3.91 4.56
N ILE A 60 -5.28 4.86 3.63
CA ILE A 60 -5.98 6.14 3.68
C ILE A 60 -7.29 6.07 2.88
N THR A 61 -8.34 6.64 3.46
CA THR A 61 -9.62 6.84 2.77
C THR A 61 -9.62 8.27 2.25
N LEU A 62 -9.59 8.43 0.92
CA LEU A 62 -9.78 9.74 0.32
C LEU A 62 -11.19 10.24 0.66
N ASN A 63 -11.30 11.50 1.08
CA ASN A 63 -12.59 12.11 1.30
C ASN A 63 -13.22 12.47 -0.07
N ASN A 64 -14.54 12.63 -0.12
CA ASN A 64 -15.27 12.88 -1.37
C ASN A 64 -14.83 14.16 -2.11
N SER A 65 -14.20 15.13 -1.42
CA SER A 65 -13.63 16.32 -2.06
C SER A 65 -12.34 16.03 -2.83
N GLU A 66 -11.55 15.05 -2.40
CA GLU A 66 -10.28 14.67 -3.05
C GLU A 66 -10.47 13.80 -4.31
N LEU A 67 -11.65 13.19 -4.47
CA LEU A 67 -12.00 12.36 -5.65
C LEU A 67 -12.42 13.18 -6.87
N ILE A 68 -12.71 14.47 -6.72
CA ILE A 68 -13.23 15.34 -7.80
C ILE A 68 -12.10 15.83 -8.73
N ASP A 69 -10.85 15.79 -8.27
CA ASP A 69 -9.69 16.35 -8.96
C ASP A 69 -8.84 15.33 -9.75
N PHE A 70 -9.31 14.09 -9.92
CA PHE A 70 -8.66 13.03 -10.71
C PHE A 70 -9.50 12.55 -11.90
#